data_AF-A0A937TQU3-F1
#
_entry.id   AF-A0A937TQU3-F1
#
_cell.length_a   1.000
_cell.length_b   1.000
_cell.length_c   1.000
_cell.angle_alpha   90.00
_cell.angle_beta   90.00
_cell.angle_gamma   90.00
#
_symmetry.space_group_name_H-M   'P 1'
#
loop_
_entity.id
_entity.type
_entity.pdbx_description
1 polymer ?
#
loop_
_entity_poly.entity_id
_entity_poly.type
_entity_poly.pdbx_seq_one_letter_code
_entity_poly.pdbx_strand_id
1 'polypeptide(L)'
;MHWNLPCRPIVLTALSITLLCTRLSLAEFRAGAAAVDVTPQELPVIVVGSMLSRTATEVHTPLFAKAIVLDDGRTRLAIVVVDS
;
A
#
# COMPACT_ATOMS: atom_id res chain seq x y z
N MET A 1 19.20 -56.11 34.09
CA MET A 1 19.07 -55.57 32.72
C MET A 1 18.35 -54.25 32.81
N HIS A 2 19.08 -53.14 32.88
CA HIS A 2 18.54 -51.78 33.04
C HIS A 2 18.66 -51.08 31.68
N TRP A 3 17.55 -50.93 30.96
CA TRP A 3 17.51 -50.17 29.71
C TRP A 3 17.21 -48.70 30.05
N ASN A 4 18.26 -47.89 30.21
CA ASN A 4 18.15 -46.44 30.31
C ASN A 4 18.11 -45.86 28.89
N LEU A 5 16.92 -45.61 28.35
CA LEU A 5 16.77 -44.92 27.06
C LEU A 5 16.97 -43.40 27.25
N PRO A 6 17.83 -42.73 26.45
CA PRO A 6 18.08 -41.30 26.53
C PRO A 6 16.98 -40.49 25.81
N CYS A 7 15.71 -40.73 26.14
CA CYS A 7 14.58 -40.10 25.44
C CYS A 7 14.32 -38.64 25.84
N ARG A 8 14.79 -38.21 27.01
CA ARG A 8 14.53 -36.84 27.53
C ARG A 8 15.21 -35.70 26.76
N PRO A 9 16.51 -35.75 26.40
CA PRO A 9 17.14 -34.63 25.70
C PRO A 9 16.66 -34.50 24.25
N ILE A 10 16.32 -35.61 23.58
CA ILE A 10 15.85 -35.62 22.19
C ILE A 10 14.47 -34.97 22.06
N VAL A 11 13.58 -35.23 23.03
CA VAL A 11 12.24 -34.62 23.04
C VAL A 11 12.32 -33.12 23.33
N LEU A 12 13.23 -32.68 24.22
CA LEU A 12 13.41 -31.27 24.57
C LEU A 12 14.07 -30.45 23.45
N THR A 13 15.02 -31.02 22.71
CA THR A 13 15.62 -30.35 21.54
C THR A 13 14.66 -30.26 20.37
N ALA A 14 13.87 -31.31 20.10
CA ALA A 14 12.84 -31.29 19.06
C ALA A 14 11.76 -30.22 19.32
N LEU A 15 11.31 -30.08 20.57
CA LEU A 15 10.33 -29.06 20.97
C LEU A 15 10.87 -27.63 20.78
N SER A 16 12.15 -27.41 21.09
CA SER A 16 12.81 -26.11 20.96
C SER A 16 12.99 -25.70 19.48
N ILE A 17 13.27 -26.65 18.60
CA ILE A 17 13.38 -26.44 17.15
C ILE A 17 12.02 -26.08 16.52
N THR A 18 10.94 -26.66 17.05
CA THR A 18 9.58 -26.41 16.53
C THR A 18 9.06 -25.02 16.95
N LEU A 19 9.42 -24.54 18.15
CA LEU A 19 9.12 -23.17 18.60
C LEU A 19 9.84 -22.10 17.76
N LEU A 20 11.04 -22.37 17.27
CA LEU A 20 11.79 -21.41 16.45
C LEU A 20 11.21 -21.27 15.02
N CYS A 21 10.49 -22.29 14.56
CA CYS A 21 9.95 -22.38 13.20
C CYS A 21 8.60 -21.66 13.01
N THR A 22 7.86 -21.37 14.09
CA THR A 22 6.54 -20.71 14.02
C THR A 22 6.65 -19.19 14.02
N ARG A 23 7.30 -18.64 12.99
CA ARG A 23 7.04 -17.24 12.59
C ARG A 23 6.08 -17.24 11.41
N LEU A 24 4.77 -17.31 11.68
CA LEU A 24 3.79 -16.93 10.67
C LEU A 24 3.94 -15.43 10.40
N SER A 25 4.77 -15.09 9.42
CA SER A 25 4.81 -13.74 8.84
C SER A 25 3.55 -13.57 7.99
N LEU A 26 2.45 -13.12 8.61
CA LEU A 26 1.35 -12.51 7.87
C LEU A 26 1.82 -11.12 7.41
N ALA A 27 2.48 -11.05 6.26
CA ALA A 27 2.65 -9.78 5.57
C ALA A 27 1.26 -9.37 5.07
N GLU A 28 0.55 -8.61 5.89
CA GLU A 28 -0.82 -8.19 5.62
C GLU A 28 -0.76 -7.08 4.57
N PHE A 29 -0.95 -7.45 3.31
CA PHE A 29 -1.01 -6.48 2.21
C PHE A 29 -2.24 -5.59 2.40
N ARG A 30 -1.99 -4.28 2.48
CA ARG A 30 -3.01 -3.24 2.63
C ARG A 30 -3.13 -2.46 1.34
N ALA A 31 -4.37 -2.20 0.93
CA ALA A 31 -4.66 -1.36 -0.21
C ALA A 31 -5.68 -0.28 0.18
N GLY A 32 -5.54 0.90 -0.40
CA GLY A 32 -6.48 2.01 -0.25
C GLY A 32 -6.69 2.72 -1.59
N ALA A 33 -7.85 3.33 -1.75
CA ALA A 33 -8.18 4.16 -2.90
C ALA A 33 -8.81 5.47 -2.43
N ALA A 34 -8.48 6.56 -3.11
CA ALA A 34 -9.05 7.87 -2.85
C ALA A 34 -9.24 8.64 -4.16
N ALA A 35 -10.29 9.45 -4.21
CA ALA A 35 -10.52 10.46 -5.24
C ALA A 35 -10.71 11.80 -4.55
N VAL A 36 -9.95 12.80 -4.95
CA VAL A 36 -10.00 14.16 -4.40
C VAL A 36 -10.37 15.11 -5.52
N ASP A 37 -11.40 15.93 -5.29
CA ASP A 37 -11.76 17.02 -6.19
C ASP A 37 -10.63 18.06 -6.21
N VAL A 38 -10.06 18.27 -7.39
CA VAL A 38 -8.98 19.22 -7.66
C VAL A 38 -9.42 20.32 -8.63
N THR A 39 -10.74 20.52 -8.75
CA THR A 39 -11.32 21.61 -9.54
C THR A 39 -10.79 22.96 -9.06
N PRO A 40 -10.33 23.85 -9.97
CA PRO A 40 -9.89 25.19 -9.59
C PRO A 40 -10.97 25.96 -8.83
N GLN A 41 -10.61 26.48 -7.65
CA GLN A 41 -11.54 27.27 -6.82
C GLN A 41 -11.60 28.74 -7.25
N GLU A 42 -10.56 29.23 -7.92
CA GLU A 42 -10.46 30.60 -8.42
C GLU A 42 -10.35 30.58 -9.95
N LEU A 43 -11.19 31.39 -10.59
CA LEU A 43 -11.21 31.61 -12.03
C LEU A 43 -11.07 33.11 -12.28
N PRO A 44 -10.48 33.53 -13.42
CA PRO A 44 -9.98 32.70 -14.51
C PRO A 44 -8.62 32.02 -14.25
N VAL A 45 -8.39 30.86 -14.87
CA VAL A 45 -7.11 30.11 -14.76
C VAL A 45 -6.56 29.72 -16.14
N ILE A 46 -5.24 29.62 -16.28
CA ILE A 46 -4.57 29.19 -17.51
C ILE A 46 -4.69 27.67 -17.66
N VAL A 47 -5.08 27.22 -18.86
CA VAL A 47 -5.13 25.80 -19.23
C VAL A 47 -3.77 25.38 -19.80
N VAL A 48 -3.13 24.41 -19.15
CA VAL A 48 -1.84 23.84 -19.56
C VAL A 48 -2.08 22.67 -20.53
N GLY A 49 -1.23 22.54 -21.55
CA GLY A 49 -1.26 21.40 -22.49
C GLY A 49 -1.99 21.65 -23.82
N SER A 50 -2.50 22.86 -24.05
CA SER A 50 -3.00 23.27 -25.36
C SER A 50 -1.88 23.82 -26.26
N MET A 51 -2.08 23.79 -27.58
CA MET A 51 -1.15 24.37 -28.58
C MET A 51 -0.99 25.89 -28.41
N LEU A 52 -2.05 26.56 -27.94
CA LEU A 52 -2.06 27.99 -27.64
C LEU A 52 -2.52 28.20 -26.20
N SER A 53 -1.98 29.23 -25.54
CA SER A 53 -2.43 29.58 -24.18
C SER A 53 -3.91 29.94 -24.21
N ARG A 54 -4.70 29.24 -23.39
CA ARG A 54 -6.13 29.49 -23.21
C ARG A 54 -6.41 29.72 -21.74
N THR A 55 -7.32 30.63 -21.46
CA THR A 55 -7.80 30.90 -20.11
C THR A 55 -9.20 30.31 -19.97
N ALA A 56 -9.41 29.49 -18.95
CA ALA A 56 -10.72 28.97 -18.57
C ALA A 56 -11.39 29.93 -17.60
N THR A 57 -12.65 30.27 -17.88
CA THR A 57 -13.48 31.16 -17.05
C THR A 57 -14.64 30.43 -16.37
N GLU A 58 -14.85 29.16 -16.71
CA GLU A 58 -15.93 28.32 -16.18
C GLU A 58 -15.44 26.88 -16.03
N VAL A 59 -16.01 26.15 -15.07
CA VAL A 59 -15.83 24.70 -14.88
C VAL A 59 -17.07 23.98 -15.43
N HIS A 60 -16.89 23.14 -16.45
CA HIS A 60 -17.98 22.34 -17.01
C HIS A 60 -18.15 21.00 -16.29
N THR A 61 -17.05 20.40 -15.84
CA THR A 61 -17.02 19.14 -15.10
C THR A 61 -15.96 19.22 -14.00
N PRO A 62 -16.22 18.67 -12.81
CA PRO A 62 -15.20 18.61 -11.77
C PRO A 62 -13.99 17.78 -12.22
N LEU A 63 -12.80 18.17 -11.78
CA LEU A 63 -11.54 17.47 -12.02
C LEU A 63 -11.16 16.68 -10.77
N PHE A 64 -10.61 15.47 -10.92
CA PHE A 64 -10.18 14.67 -9.77
C PHE A 64 -8.74 14.19 -9.89
N ALA A 65 -8.03 14.22 -8.76
CA ALA A 65 -6.85 13.41 -8.54
C ALA A 65 -7.27 12.08 -7.91
N LYS A 66 -6.95 10.98 -8.56
CA LYS A 66 -7.35 9.62 -8.17
C LYS A 66 -6.11 8.81 -7.85
N ALA A 67 -6.09 8.21 -6.66
CA ALA A 67 -4.95 7.48 -6.14
C ALA A 67 -5.32 6.06 -5.73
N ILE A 68 -4.42 5.12 -6.02
CA ILE A 68 -4.36 3.81 -5.37
C ILE A 68 -3.08 3.72 -4.56
N VAL A 69 -3.17 3.21 -3.34
CA VAL A 69 -2.05 3.06 -2.41
C VAL A 69 -1.94 1.60 -2.02
N LEU A 70 -0.73 1.05 -2.12
CA LEU A 70 -0.41 -0.34 -1.79
C LEU A 70 0.67 -0.35 -0.69
N ASP A 71 0.52 -1.20 0.30
CA ASP A 71 1.43 -1.29 1.45
C ASP A 71 1.60 -2.76 1.86
N ASP A 72 2.83 -3.27 1.85
CA ASP A 72 3.15 -4.65 2.27
C ASP A 72 3.66 -4.75 3.72
N GLY A 73 3.56 -3.65 4.48
CA GLY A 73 4.10 -3.50 5.83
C GLY A 73 5.57 -3.09 5.88
N ARG A 74 6.28 -3.04 4.74
CA ARG A 74 7.68 -2.59 4.63
C ARG A 74 7.83 -1.41 3.68
N THR A 75 7.09 -1.44 2.57
CA THR A 75 7.11 -0.45 1.50
C THR A 75 5.69 0.01 1.23
N ARG A 76 5.50 1.33 1.14
CA ARG A 76 4.24 1.93 0.74
C ARG A 76 4.42 2.68 -0.57
N LEU A 77 3.61 2.34 -1.57
CA LEU A 77 3.62 2.95 -2.90
C LEU A 77 2.25 3.58 -3.19
N ALA A 78 2.26 4.77 -3.79
CA ALA A 78 1.07 5.41 -4.31
C ALA A 78 1.21 5.62 -5.83
N ILE A 79 0.16 5.28 -6.57
CA ILE A 79 0.02 5.61 -8.00
C ILE A 79 -1.14 6.60 -8.10
N VAL A 80 -0.88 7.76 -8.70
CA VAL A 80 -1.84 8.86 -8.81
C VAL A 80 -2.01 9.25 -10.26
N VAL A 81 -3.27 9.40 -10.68
CA VAL A 81 -3.67 9.96 -11.98
C VAL A 81 -4.45 11.24 -11.71
N VAL A 82 -4.18 12.28 -12.50
CA VAL A 82 -4.86 13.57 -12.40
C VAL A 82 -5.55 13.86 -13.72
N ASP A 83 -6.83 14.22 -13.65
CA ASP A 83 -7.61 14.63 -14.83
C ASP A 83 -7.04 15.96 -15.40
N SER A 84 -7.24 16.20 -16.70
CA SER A 84 -6.71 17.36 -17.46
C SER A 84 -7.81 18.17 -18.13
#